data_AF-A0A520HN49-F1
#
_entry.id   AF-A0A520HN49-F1
#
_cell.length_a   1.000
_cell.length_b   1.000
_cell.length_c   1.000
_cell.angle_alpha   90.00
_cell.angle_beta   90.00
_cell.angle_gamma   90.00
#
_symmetry.space_group_name_H-M   'P 1'
#
loop_
_entity.id
_entity.type
_entity.pdbx_description
1 polymer ?
#
loop_
_entity_poly.entity_id
_entity_poly.type
_entity_poly.pdbx_seq_one_letter_code
_entity_poly.pdbx_strand_id
1 'polypeptide(L)'
;MKKLKRIAGIFWMIAGPLVICFLVLGAVHNIDASGTKDINKPVPWIIIIAIFSPVAAGLSIFGYYALRGEYDKIPASSAEL
;
A
#
# COMPACT_ATOMS: atom_id res chain seq x y z
N MET A 1 -23.46 3.44 0.64
CA MET A 1 -22.73 2.16 0.50
C MET A 1 -21.84 2.12 -0.76
N LYS A 2 -22.37 2.09 -1.98
CA LYS A 2 -21.56 1.95 -3.23
C LYS A 2 -20.57 3.10 -3.48
N LYS A 3 -20.99 4.36 -3.36
CA LYS A 3 -20.10 5.53 -3.50
C LYS A 3 -18.99 5.58 -2.44
N LEU A 4 -19.31 5.22 -1.20
CA LEU A 4 -18.33 5.17 -0.10
C LEU A 4 -17.25 4.11 -0.37
N LYS A 5 -17.66 2.91 -0.82
CA LYS A 5 -16.73 1.83 -1.21
C LYS A 5 -15.79 2.26 -2.34
N ARG A 6 -16.30 2.99 -3.34
CA ARG A 6 -15.49 3.52 -4.44
C ARG A 6 -14.51 4.62 -4.00
N ILE A 7 -14.93 5.53 -3.12
CA ILE A 7 -14.05 6.56 -2.55
C ILE A 7 -12.93 5.92 -1.73
N ALA A 8 -13.28 4.94 -0.88
CA ALA A 8 -12.29 4.17 -0.13
C ALA A 8 -11.34 3.42 -1.07
N GLY A 9 -11.85 2.85 -2.16
CA GLY A 9 -11.04 2.20 -3.19
C GLY A 9 -10.01 3.15 -3.83
N ILE A 10 -10.44 4.34 -4.25
CA ILE A 10 -9.52 5.37 -4.78
C ILE A 10 -8.45 5.74 -3.76
N PHE A 11 -8.86 5.96 -2.50
CA PHE A 11 -7.94 6.29 -1.43
C PHE A 11 -6.86 5.22 -1.28
N TRP A 12 -7.22 3.94 -1.18
CA TRP A 12 -6.25 2.85 -1.05
C TRP A 12 -5.39 2.64 -2.30
N MET A 13 -5.95 2.90 -3.48
CA MET A 13 -5.23 2.84 -4.75
C MET A 13 -4.08 3.85 -4.84
N ILE A 14 -4.28 5.06 -4.29
CA ILE A 14 -3.29 6.14 -4.30
C ILE A 14 -2.37 6.05 -3.08
N ALA A 15 -2.92 5.68 -1.91
CA ALA A 15 -2.15 5.57 -0.67
C ALA A 15 -1.07 4.50 -0.76
N GLY A 16 -1.33 3.35 -1.41
CA GLY A 16 -0.35 2.28 -1.59
C GLY A 16 0.96 2.77 -2.24
N PRO A 17 0.92 3.30 -3.48
CA PRO A 17 2.10 3.82 -4.16
C PRO A 17 2.74 4.99 -3.41
N LEU A 18 1.94 5.89 -2.83
CA LEU A 18 2.47 7.03 -2.07
C LEU A 18 3.31 6.60 -0.86
N VAL A 19 2.85 5.61 -0.10
CA VAL A 19 3.60 5.09 1.05
C VAL A 19 4.95 4.52 0.60
N ILE A 20 4.97 3.77 -0.50
CA ILE A 20 6.23 3.21 -1.03
C ILE A 20 7.16 4.33 -1.52
N CYS A 21 6.64 5.34 -2.21
CA CYS A 21 7.42 6.51 -2.60
C CYS A 21 8.04 7.21 -1.38
N PHE A 22 7.29 7.42 -0.30
CA PHE A 22 7.81 8.03 0.92
C PHE A 22 8.86 7.17 1.62
N LEU A 23 8.70 5.85 1.64
CA LEU A 23 9.71 4.94 2.20
C LEU A 23 11.02 4.98 1.39
N VAL A 24 10.94 5.02 0.06
CA VAL A 24 12.13 5.13 -0.81
C VAL A 24 12.81 6.49 -0.62
N LEU A 25 12.05 7.59 -0.60
CA LEU A 25 12.58 8.93 -0.34
C LEU A 25 13.24 9.01 1.05
N GLY A 26 12.60 8.41 2.05
CA GLY A 26 13.15 8.29 3.40
C GLY A 26 14.48 7.53 3.41
N ALA A 27 14.57 6.41 2.69
CA ALA A 27 15.79 5.63 2.56
C ALA A 27 16.92 6.45 1.93
N VAL A 28 16.63 7.12 0.80
CA VAL A 28 17.61 7.96 0.11
C VAL A 28 18.08 9.12 0.99
N HIS A 29 17.19 9.71 1.78
CA HIS A 29 17.55 10.85 2.65
C HIS A 29 18.32 10.45 3.90
N ASN A 30 18.05 9.26 4.47
CA ASN A 30 18.62 8.86 5.75
C ASN A 30 19.84 7.94 5.63
N ILE A 31 20.00 7.18 4.54
CA ILE A 31 21.15 6.31 4.36
C ILE A 31 22.41 7.15 4.20
N ASP A 32 23.36 6.95 5.11
CA ASP A 32 24.64 7.66 5.13
C ASP A 32 25.73 6.68 5.57
N ALA A 33 26.76 6.52 4.74
CA ALA A 33 27.90 5.65 5.03
C ALA A 33 28.72 6.11 6.24
N SER A 34 28.66 7.40 6.56
CA SER A 34 29.34 7.98 7.73
C SER A 34 28.45 7.98 8.98
N GLY A 35 27.17 7.60 8.83
CA GLY A 35 26.19 7.61 9.90
C GLY A 35 26.39 6.46 10.88
N THR A 36 26.26 6.76 12.17
CA THR A 36 26.47 5.77 13.25
C THR A 36 25.17 5.12 13.72
N LYS A 37 24.01 5.66 13.32
CA LYS A 37 22.69 5.16 13.75
C LYS A 37 22.19 4.08 12.78
N ASP A 38 21.32 3.20 13.27
CA ASP A 38 20.75 2.13 12.42
C ASP A 38 19.91 2.67 11.25
N ILE A 39 19.28 3.84 11.41
CA ILE A 39 18.55 4.51 10.33
C ILE A 39 19.46 4.91 9.15
N ASN A 40 20.77 5.03 9.37
CA ASN A 40 21.74 5.35 8.32
C ASN A 40 22.20 4.12 7.53
N LYS A 41 21.92 2.92 8.03
CA LYS A 41 22.29 1.67 7.37
C LYS A 41 21.25 1.30 6.32
N PRO A 42 21.65 0.72 5.17
CA PRO A 42 20.71 0.34 4.12
C PRO A 42 19.82 -0.85 4.49
N VAL A 43 20.31 -1.77 5.34
CA VAL A 43 19.64 -3.04 5.64
C VAL A 43 18.23 -2.85 6.24
N PRO A 44 17.99 -2.01 7.27
CA PRO A 44 16.65 -1.78 7.80
C PRO A 44 15.67 -1.23 6.76
N TRP A 45 16.11 -0.29 5.92
CA TRP A 45 15.28 0.29 4.86
C TRP A 45 14.86 -0.74 3.82
N ILE A 46 15.79 -1.59 3.38
CA ILE A 46 15.50 -2.67 2.42
C ILE A 46 14.45 -3.63 2.99
N ILE A 47 14.57 -4.03 4.26
CA ILE A 47 13.61 -4.93 4.91
C ILE A 47 12.22 -4.28 4.98
N ILE A 48 12.13 -3.02 5.44
CA ILE A 48 10.86 -2.30 5.53
C ILE A 48 10.22 -2.17 4.14
N ILE A 49 10.96 -1.69 3.15
CA ILE A 49 10.42 -1.54 1.78
C ILE A 49 9.97 -2.88 1.22
N ALA A 50 10.75 -3.95 1.42
CA ALA A 50 10.40 -5.28 0.93
C ALA A 50 9.11 -5.85 1.53
N ILE A 51 8.87 -5.61 2.83
CA ILE A 51 7.64 -6.07 3.52
C ILE A 51 6.44 -5.21 3.14
N PHE A 52 6.59 -3.89 3.08
CA PHE A 52 5.49 -2.98 2.79
C PHE A 52 5.10 -2.96 1.31
N SER A 53 6.02 -3.26 0.39
CA SER A 53 5.73 -3.30 -1.06
C SER A 53 4.58 -4.25 -1.45
N PRO A 54 4.57 -5.54 -1.08
CA PRO A 54 3.45 -6.43 -1.41
C PRO A 54 2.14 -6.01 -0.72
N VAL A 55 2.21 -5.44 0.48
CA VAL A 55 1.02 -4.92 1.19
C VAL A 55 0.43 -3.72 0.42
N ALA A 56 1.27 -2.76 0.04
CA ALA A 56 0.87 -1.61 -0.76
C ALA A 56 0.34 -2.02 -2.14
N ALA A 57 0.95 -3.01 -2.79
CA ALA A 57 0.47 -3.57 -4.05
C ALA A 57 -0.91 -4.19 -3.88
N GLY A 58 -1.13 -5.00 -2.83
CA GLY A 58 -2.43 -5.58 -2.51
C GLY A 58 -3.51 -4.52 -2.28
N LEU A 59 -3.20 -3.47 -1.51
CA LEU A 59 -4.12 -2.33 -1.29
C LEU A 59 -4.42 -1.59 -2.59
N SER A 60 -3.42 -1.46 -3.47
CA SER A 60 -3.58 -0.78 -4.75
C SER A 60 -4.51 -1.55 -5.69
N ILE A 61 -4.30 -2.87 -5.78
CA ILE A 61 -5.13 -3.80 -6.56
C ILE A 61 -6.55 -3.84 -5.99
N PHE A 62 -6.71 -3.91 -4.67
CA PHE A 62 -8.00 -3.82 -4.00
C PHE A 62 -8.73 -2.52 -4.39
N GLY A 63 -8.04 -1.39 -4.33
CA GLY A 63 -8.59 -0.09 -4.71
C GLY A 63 -9.06 -0.04 -6.17
N TYR A 64 -8.28 -0.63 -7.07
CA TYR A 64 -8.62 -0.77 -8.48
C TYR A 64 -9.89 -1.61 -8.71
N TYR A 65 -10.02 -2.76 -8.04
CA TYR A 65 -11.22 -3.59 -8.16
C TYR A 65 -12.46 -2.94 -7.52
N ALA A 66 -12.29 -2.18 -6.44
CA ALA A 66 -13.36 -1.38 -5.85
C ALA A 66 -13.87 -0.27 -6.77
N LEU A 67 -12.97 0.36 -7.51
CA LEU A 67 -13.32 1.34 -8.54
C LEU A 67 -14.13 0.72 -9.69
N ARG A 68 -13.74 -0.46 -10.14
CA ARG A 68 -14.45 -1.21 -11.19
C ARG A 68 -15.83 -1.71 -10.78
N GLY A 69 -16.17 -1.64 -9.50
CA GLY A 69 -17.47 -2.10 -8.99
C GLY A 69 -17.54 -3.61 -8.77
N GLU A 70 -16.40 -4.32 -8.80
CA GLU A 70 -16.35 -5.77 -8.54
C GLU A 70 -16.85 -6.10 -7.11
N TYR A 71 -16.74 -5.15 -6.17
CA TYR A 71 -17.28 -5.26 -4.80
C TYR A 71 -18.69 -4.66 -4.61
N ASP A 72 -19.40 -4.32 -5.70
CA ASP A 72 -20.77 -3.79 -5.61
C ASP A 72 -21.82 -4.88 -5.33
N LYS A 73 -21.52 -6.15 -5.65
CA LYS A 73 -22.33 -7.32 -5.31
C LYS A 73 -21.49 -8.24 -4.41
N ILE A 74 -21.65 -8.09 -3.10
CA ILE A 74 -21.12 -9.06 -2.13
C ILE A 74 -22.30 -9.96 -1.79
N PRO A 75 -22.28 -11.27 -2.10
CA PRO A 75 -23.38 -12.18 -1.76
C PRO A 75 -23.60 -12.14 -0.25
N ALA A 76 -24.86 -12.03 0.15
CA ALA A 76 -25.23 -11.86 1.55
C ALA A 76 -25.21 -13.20 2.32
N SER A 77 -25.22 -14.32 1.59
CA SER A 77 -25.09 -15.66 2.14
C SER A 77 -24.30 -16.57 1.20
N SER A 78 -23.66 -17.61 1.76
CA SER A 78 -22.95 -18.62 0.97
C SER A 78 -23.85 -19.42 0.02
N ALA A 79 -25.17 -19.33 0.17
CA ALA A 79 -26.14 -19.95 -0.74
C ALA A 79 -26.37 -19.13 -2.03
N GLU A 80 -25.86 -17.90 -2.10
CA GLU A 80 -25.91 -17.00 -3.28
C GLU A 80 -24.61 -17.04 -4.12
N LEU A 81 -23.61 -17.84 -3.70
CA LEU A 81 -22.37 -18.12 -4.45
C LEU A 81 -22.58 -19.29 -5.41
#